data_AF-A0A0N8PNS5-F1
#
_entry.id   AF-A0A0N8PNS5-F1
#
_cell.length_a   1.000
_cell.length_b   1.000
_cell.length_c   1.000
_cell.angle_alpha   90.00
_cell.angle_beta   90.00
_cell.angle_gamma   90.00
#
_symmetry.space_group_name_H-M   'P 1'
#
loop_
_entity.id
_entity.type
_entity.pdbx_description
1 polymer ?
#
loop_
_entity_poly.entity_id
_entity_poly.type
_entity_poly.pdbx_seq_one_letter_code
_entity_poly.pdbx_strand_id
1 'polypeptide(L)'
;MYIPKLYRLDTDEAIQIMKAYPFAILITVDEHRPIATHIPVEVREDDGKIYVSGHIAFGNMQKNTLENNADVLLIFQGPHTYISSSWYEAENVPTWDYLAVHAYGKSRVIAGDELETALAAMLQHYEADREHGRYFETFTHGYIQQQMKGIVGFEIEITSIEASGKMSQNRNDRDYKAIVAELEKSNEEGELKVAKWMRGRRPQLF
;
A
#
# COMPACT_ATOMS: atom_id res chain seq x y z
N MET A 1 7.84 12.93 1.81
CA MET A 1 8.85 12.22 2.62
C MET A 1 10.23 12.45 2.02
N TYR A 2 11.30 12.48 2.83
CA TYR A 2 12.66 12.63 2.28
C TYR A 2 13.20 11.27 1.79
N ILE A 3 13.57 11.18 0.51
CA ILE A 3 14.03 9.93 -0.12
C ILE A 3 15.40 10.17 -0.78
N PRO A 4 16.50 9.65 -0.19
CA PRO A 4 17.80 9.61 -0.85
C PRO A 4 17.71 8.95 -2.23
N LYS A 5 18.46 9.46 -3.22
CA LYS A 5 18.41 8.95 -4.60
C LYS A 5 18.60 7.43 -4.70
N LEU A 6 19.45 6.86 -3.83
CA LEU A 6 19.75 5.42 -3.79
C LEU A 6 18.51 4.55 -3.45
N TYR A 7 17.55 5.09 -2.71
CA TYR A 7 16.38 4.35 -2.22
C TYR A 7 15.09 4.75 -2.94
N ARG A 8 15.17 5.61 -3.95
CA ARG A 8 14.00 6.05 -4.70
C ARG A 8 13.53 4.94 -5.63
N LEU A 9 12.23 4.68 -5.59
CA LEU A 9 11.52 3.84 -6.54
C LEU A 9 10.82 4.71 -7.57
N ASP A 10 10.66 4.21 -8.79
CA ASP A 10 9.88 4.89 -9.82
C ASP A 10 8.36 4.70 -9.63
N THR A 11 7.58 5.35 -10.49
CA THR A 11 6.11 5.33 -10.42
C THR A 11 5.55 3.93 -10.66
N ASP A 12 6.14 3.14 -11.57
CA ASP A 12 5.65 1.80 -11.89
C ASP A 12 5.91 0.84 -10.72
N GLU A 13 7.11 0.91 -10.14
CA GLU A 13 7.46 0.19 -8.91
C GLU A 13 6.52 0.58 -7.75
N ALA A 14 6.18 1.87 -7.62
CA ALA A 14 5.26 2.34 -6.60
C ALA A 14 3.85 1.79 -6.78
N ILE A 15 3.31 1.80 -8.01
CA ILE A 15 1.98 1.25 -8.33
C ILE A 15 1.95 -0.26 -8.02
N GLN A 16 3.01 -0.99 -8.36
CA GLN A 16 3.12 -2.41 -8.03
C GLN A 16 3.08 -2.65 -6.52
N ILE A 17 3.75 -1.81 -5.72
CA ILE A 17 3.69 -1.89 -4.26
C ILE A 17 2.29 -1.56 -3.76
N MET A 18 1.64 -0.51 -4.28
CA MET A 18 0.28 -0.14 -3.88
C MET A 18 -0.71 -1.29 -4.15
N LYS A 19 -0.60 -1.96 -5.30
CA LYS A 19 -1.43 -3.13 -5.67
C LYS A 19 -1.10 -4.37 -4.84
N ALA A 20 0.16 -4.59 -4.47
CA ALA A 20 0.59 -5.75 -3.69
C ALA A 20 0.30 -5.62 -2.18
N TYR A 21 0.19 -4.38 -1.67
CA TYR A 21 -0.08 -4.08 -0.26
C TYR A 21 -1.26 -3.10 -0.11
N PRO A 22 -2.48 -3.49 -0.58
CA PRO A 22 -3.62 -2.58 -0.73
C PRO A 22 -4.30 -2.19 0.59
N PHE A 23 -3.84 -2.67 1.74
CA PHE A 23 -4.36 -2.25 3.04
C PHE A 23 -3.62 -0.98 3.50
N ALA A 24 -4.06 0.16 2.98
CA ALA A 24 -3.44 1.46 3.14
C ALA A 24 -3.89 2.18 4.43
N ILE A 25 -3.20 3.27 4.75
CA ILE A 25 -3.66 4.25 5.74
C ILE A 25 -4.08 5.51 4.98
N LEU A 26 -5.37 5.83 5.00
CA LEU A 26 -5.91 7.08 4.46
C LEU A 26 -5.85 8.17 5.51
N ILE A 27 -5.15 9.25 5.20
CA ILE A 27 -4.99 10.44 6.04
C ILE A 27 -5.67 11.63 5.37
N THR A 28 -6.47 12.33 6.16
CA THR A 28 -7.07 13.63 5.82
C THR A 28 -6.86 14.57 7.00
N VAL A 29 -7.06 15.87 6.80
CA VAL A 29 -7.02 16.85 7.89
C VAL A 29 -8.45 17.30 8.23
N ASP A 30 -8.79 17.23 9.51
CA ASP A 30 -9.96 17.87 10.10
C ASP A 30 -9.49 19.15 10.80
N GLU A 31 -9.78 20.31 10.20
CA GLU A 31 -9.26 21.63 10.57
C GLU A 31 -7.72 21.68 10.63
N HIS A 32 -7.14 21.34 11.77
CA HIS A 32 -5.69 21.36 12.05
C HIS A 32 -5.16 20.00 12.50
N ARG A 33 -6.02 18.99 12.59
CA ARG A 33 -5.67 17.66 13.09
C ARG A 33 -5.70 16.63 11.96
N PRO A 34 -4.58 15.92 11.70
CA PRO A 34 -4.64 14.76 10.84
C PRO A 34 -5.46 13.66 11.52
N ILE A 35 -6.36 13.06 10.76
CA ILE A 35 -7.12 11.86 11.13
C ILE A 35 -6.81 10.76 10.12
N ALA A 36 -6.84 9.51 10.58
CA ALA A 36 -6.39 8.37 9.80
C ALA A 36 -7.32 7.17 9.94
N THR A 37 -7.52 6.44 8.83
CA THR A 37 -8.22 5.16 8.79
C THR A 37 -7.36 4.13 8.06
N HIS A 38 -7.19 2.95 8.65
CA HIS A 38 -6.60 1.79 7.96
C HIS A 38 -7.68 1.12 7.12
N ILE A 39 -7.44 0.93 5.83
CA ILE A 39 -8.51 0.63 4.87
C ILE A 39 -7.99 -0.16 3.66
N PRO A 40 -8.69 -1.23 3.23
CA PRO A 40 -8.43 -1.85 1.94
C PRO A 40 -8.84 -0.89 0.82
N VAL A 41 -8.02 -0.79 -0.21
CA VAL A 41 -8.28 0.04 -1.39
C VAL A 41 -7.98 -0.71 -2.68
N GLU A 42 -8.69 -0.34 -3.74
CA GLU A 42 -8.40 -0.79 -5.09
C GLU A 42 -7.61 0.26 -5.84
N VAL A 43 -6.58 -0.17 -6.58
CA VAL A 43 -5.71 0.70 -7.37
C VAL A 43 -5.93 0.41 -8.84
N ARG A 44 -6.36 1.43 -9.59
CA ARG A 44 -6.66 1.35 -11.02
C ARG A 44 -5.84 2.39 -11.79
N GLU A 45 -5.44 2.02 -12.99
CA GLU A 45 -4.84 2.92 -13.96
C GLU A 45 -5.82 3.11 -15.12
N ASP A 46 -6.00 4.36 -15.55
CA ASP A 46 -6.94 4.72 -16.62
C ASP A 46 -6.48 5.99 -17.33
N ASP A 47 -6.35 5.92 -18.65
CA ASP A 47 -5.86 7.01 -19.52
C ASP A 47 -4.59 7.72 -19.00
N GLY A 48 -3.62 6.94 -18.50
CA GLY A 48 -2.37 7.47 -17.94
C GLY A 48 -2.49 8.13 -16.56
N LYS A 49 -3.67 8.07 -15.94
CA LYS A 49 -3.92 8.49 -14.56
C LYS A 49 -4.04 7.30 -13.62
N ILE A 50 -3.86 7.57 -12.34
CA ILE A 50 -3.92 6.56 -11.27
C ILE A 50 -5.06 6.95 -10.34
N TYR A 51 -5.96 6.01 -10.10
CA TYR A 51 -7.11 6.15 -9.22
C TYR A 51 -7.03 5.13 -8.09
N VAL A 52 -7.34 5.58 -6.87
CA VAL A 52 -7.46 4.71 -5.70
C VAL A 52 -8.85 4.84 -5.11
N SER A 53 -9.59 3.74 -5.03
CA SER A 53 -10.96 3.72 -4.51
C SER A 53 -11.09 2.83 -3.27
N GLY A 54 -11.97 3.22 -2.36
CA GLY A 54 -12.29 2.45 -1.17
C GLY A 54 -13.59 2.93 -0.54
N HIS A 55 -13.89 2.44 0.67
CA HIS A 55 -15.06 2.88 1.40
C HIS A 55 -14.83 2.86 2.91
N ILE A 56 -15.37 3.85 3.61
CA ILE A 56 -15.39 3.89 5.08
C ILE A 56 -16.81 3.66 5.58
N ALA A 57 -16.94 3.21 6.82
CA ALA A 57 -18.25 3.13 7.47
C ALA A 57 -18.90 4.52 7.52
N PHE A 58 -20.22 4.59 7.34
CA PHE A 58 -20.96 5.85 7.40
C PHE A 58 -20.81 6.58 8.75
N GLY A 59 -20.56 5.85 9.84
CA GLY A 59 -20.29 6.44 11.16
C GLY A 59 -18.89 7.06 11.31
N ASN A 60 -17.96 6.81 10.38
CA ASN A 60 -16.61 7.34 10.45
C ASN A 60 -16.60 8.84 10.13
N MET A 61 -16.15 9.66 11.08
CA MET A 61 -16.10 11.12 10.94
C MET A 61 -15.18 11.60 9.80
N GLN A 62 -14.21 10.77 9.40
CA GLN A 62 -13.34 11.04 8.25
C GLN A 62 -14.12 11.22 6.94
N LYS A 63 -15.38 10.77 6.85
CA LYS A 63 -16.22 11.05 5.67
C LYS A 63 -16.41 12.54 5.39
N ASN A 64 -16.38 13.38 6.44
CA ASN A 64 -16.61 14.82 6.33
C ASN A 64 -15.37 15.58 5.82
N THR A 65 -14.22 14.92 5.78
CA THR A 65 -12.94 15.52 5.36
C THR A 65 -12.50 15.05 3.98
N LEU A 66 -13.14 14.02 3.41
CA LEU A 66 -12.79 13.46 2.10
C LEU A 66 -12.76 14.52 0.98
N GLU A 67 -13.75 15.41 0.92
CA GLU A 67 -13.85 16.43 -0.14
C GLU A 67 -13.31 17.80 0.28
N ASN A 68 -13.12 18.01 1.59
CA ASN A 68 -12.73 19.31 2.16
C ASN A 68 -11.21 19.46 2.34
N ASN A 69 -10.42 18.54 1.79
CA ASN A 69 -8.96 18.60 1.82
C ASN A 69 -8.43 18.96 0.44
N ALA A 70 -7.42 19.84 0.41
CA ALA A 70 -6.72 20.12 -0.84
C ALA A 70 -6.10 18.84 -1.39
N ASP A 71 -5.32 18.11 -0.60
CA ASP A 71 -4.85 16.76 -0.93
C ASP A 71 -5.08 15.83 0.25
N VAL A 72 -5.43 14.58 -0.06
CA VAL A 72 -5.41 13.48 0.90
C VAL A 72 -4.11 12.70 0.73
N LEU A 73 -3.70 11.96 1.77
CA LEU A 73 -2.52 11.09 1.73
C LEU A 73 -2.94 9.65 1.96
N LEU A 74 -2.53 8.76 1.08
CA LEU A 74 -2.53 7.31 1.29
C LEU A 74 -1.11 6.83 1.57
N ILE A 75 -0.93 6.07 2.64
CA ILE A 75 0.32 5.38 2.97
C ILE A 75 0.14 3.89 2.72
N PHE A 76 0.97 3.33 1.85
CA PHE A 76 1.09 1.90 1.62
C PHE A 76 2.41 1.41 2.20
N GLN A 77 2.35 0.35 2.98
CA GLN A 77 3.51 -0.22 3.67
C GLN A 77 3.75 -1.63 3.14
N GLY A 78 4.90 -1.82 2.49
CA GLY A 78 5.35 -3.13 2.07
C GLY A 78 6.16 -3.83 3.17
N PRO A 79 6.96 -4.84 2.83
CA PRO A 79 7.76 -5.59 3.78
C PRO A 79 8.80 -4.68 4.41
N HIS A 80 9.10 -4.93 5.68
CA HIS A 80 10.13 -4.24 6.42
C HIS A 80 10.70 -5.15 7.51
N THR A 81 11.95 -4.93 7.88
CA THR A 81 12.56 -5.60 9.02
C THR A 81 13.77 -4.84 9.56
N TYR A 82 14.13 -5.16 10.79
CA TYR A 82 15.38 -4.74 11.42
C TYR A 82 16.56 -5.52 10.82
N ILE A 83 17.64 -4.80 10.53
CA ILE A 83 18.90 -5.36 10.04
C ILE A 83 19.95 -5.20 11.15
N SER A 84 20.37 -6.33 11.71
CA SER A 84 21.40 -6.36 12.74
C SER A 84 22.76 -6.11 12.14
N SER A 85 23.52 -5.16 12.69
CA SER A 85 24.91 -4.95 12.27
C SER A 85 25.86 -6.06 12.70
N SER A 86 25.42 -7.03 13.51
CA SER A 86 26.18 -8.24 13.81
C SER A 86 26.40 -9.15 12.59
N TRP A 87 25.67 -8.91 11.49
CA TRP A 87 25.81 -9.66 10.24
C TRP A 87 26.88 -9.08 9.30
N TYR A 88 27.41 -7.91 9.62
CA TYR A 88 28.37 -7.21 8.79
C TYR A 88 29.81 -7.64 9.11
N GLU A 89 30.73 -7.45 8.17
CA GLU A 89 32.15 -7.76 8.39
C GLU A 89 32.83 -6.80 9.37
N ALA A 90 32.41 -5.54 9.39
CA ALA A 90 33.03 -4.47 10.16
C ALA A 90 32.01 -3.74 11.03
N GLU A 91 32.50 -3.06 12.06
CA GLU A 91 31.64 -2.29 12.96
C GLU A 91 30.80 -1.26 12.20
N ASN A 92 29.49 -1.29 12.45
CA ASN A 92 28.53 -0.37 11.85
C ASN A 92 27.28 -0.26 12.71
N VAL A 93 26.42 0.70 12.34
CA VAL A 93 25.13 0.88 12.99
C VAL A 93 24.08 -0.07 12.42
N PRO A 94 23.16 -0.60 13.25
CA PRO A 94 22.00 -1.32 12.75
C PRO A 94 21.00 -0.37 12.07
N THR A 95 20.04 -0.92 11.34
CA THR A 95 19.06 -0.14 10.60
C THR A 95 17.75 -0.90 10.43
N TRP A 96 16.75 -0.27 9.82
CA TRP A 96 15.60 -0.93 9.21
C TRP A 96 15.70 -0.85 7.69
N ASP A 97 15.31 -1.95 7.04
CA ASP A 97 14.98 -2.01 5.63
C ASP A 97 13.45 -2.07 5.47
N TYR A 98 12.91 -1.40 4.46
CA TYR A 98 11.47 -1.24 4.25
C TYR A 98 11.11 -0.83 2.82
N LEU A 99 9.87 -1.14 2.43
CA LEU A 99 9.15 -0.51 1.31
C LEU A 99 8.04 0.40 1.85
N ALA A 100 7.94 1.62 1.33
CA ALA A 100 6.85 2.53 1.62
C ALA A 100 6.48 3.38 0.40
N VAL A 101 5.19 3.63 0.22
CA VAL A 101 4.65 4.55 -0.78
C VAL A 101 3.72 5.54 -0.10
N HIS A 102 3.96 6.83 -0.33
CA HIS A 102 3.03 7.91 -0.01
C HIS A 102 2.42 8.41 -1.32
N ALA A 103 1.12 8.23 -1.48
CA ALA A 103 0.37 8.68 -2.64
C ALA A 103 -0.57 9.82 -2.24
N TYR A 104 -0.43 10.95 -2.92
CA TYR A 104 -1.20 12.18 -2.67
C TYR A 104 -2.20 12.42 -3.79
N GLY A 105 -3.38 12.90 -3.47
CA GLY A 105 -4.41 13.10 -4.50
C GLY A 105 -5.64 13.88 -4.06
N LYS A 106 -6.50 14.17 -5.04
CA LYS A 106 -7.82 14.78 -4.82
C LYS A 106 -8.83 13.68 -4.58
N SER A 107 -9.51 13.74 -3.45
CA SER A 107 -10.55 12.79 -3.08
C SER A 107 -11.94 13.33 -3.42
N ARG A 108 -12.84 12.45 -3.85
CA ARG A 108 -14.27 12.72 -4.02
C ARG A 108 -15.10 11.57 -3.46
N VAL A 109 -16.31 11.85 -3.02
CA VAL A 109 -17.26 10.80 -2.63
C VAL A 109 -17.87 10.18 -3.88
N ILE A 110 -18.03 8.85 -3.87
CA ILE A 110 -18.70 8.09 -4.93
C ILE A 110 -19.92 7.34 -4.38
N ALA A 111 -20.96 7.20 -5.20
CA ALA A 111 -22.24 6.61 -4.82
C ALA A 111 -22.93 5.92 -6.01
N GLY A 112 -24.01 5.17 -5.74
CA GLY A 112 -24.79 4.49 -6.77
C GLY A 112 -23.94 3.49 -7.59
N ASP A 113 -24.15 3.49 -8.90
CA ASP A 113 -23.49 2.57 -9.87
C ASP A 113 -21.96 2.68 -9.82
N GLU A 114 -21.42 3.87 -9.52
CA GLU A 114 -19.99 4.08 -9.40
C GLU A 114 -19.40 3.37 -8.18
N LEU A 115 -20.09 3.48 -7.03
CA LEU A 115 -19.71 2.74 -5.82
C LEU A 115 -19.86 1.24 -6.02
N GLU A 116 -20.93 0.79 -6.69
CA GLU A 116 -21.11 -0.62 -7.03
C GLU A 116 -19.96 -1.16 -7.89
N THR A 117 -19.55 -0.41 -8.91
CA THR A 117 -18.40 -0.77 -9.77
C THR A 117 -17.10 -0.88 -8.97
N ALA A 118 -16.83 0.09 -8.08
CA ALA A 118 -15.63 0.07 -7.24
C ALA A 118 -15.62 -1.13 -6.27
N LEU A 119 -16.78 -1.44 -5.67
CA LEU A 119 -16.93 -2.60 -4.79
C LEU A 119 -16.80 -3.92 -5.54
N ALA A 120 -17.32 -4.01 -6.76
CA ALA A 120 -17.18 -5.20 -7.59
C ALA A 120 -15.71 -5.49 -7.94
N ALA A 121 -14.94 -4.44 -8.28
CA ALA A 121 -13.50 -4.57 -8.48
C ALA A 121 -12.79 -5.06 -7.20
N MET A 122 -13.17 -4.54 -6.04
CA MET A 122 -12.61 -4.96 -4.74
C MET A 122 -12.92 -6.43 -4.43
N LEU A 123 -14.16 -6.88 -4.66
CA LEU A 123 -14.50 -8.30 -4.49
C LEU A 123 -13.70 -9.17 -5.46
N GLN A 124 -13.55 -8.75 -6.72
CA GLN A 124 -12.72 -9.47 -7.69
C GLN A 124 -11.28 -9.62 -7.20
N HIS A 125 -10.69 -8.58 -6.63
CA HIS A 125 -9.32 -8.63 -6.11
C HIS A 125 -9.16 -9.64 -4.95
N TYR A 126 -10.08 -9.63 -3.98
CA TYR A 126 -9.94 -10.42 -2.75
C TYR A 126 -10.53 -11.84 -2.83
N GLU A 127 -11.47 -12.10 -3.74
CA GLU A 127 -12.23 -13.36 -3.81
C GLU A 127 -11.86 -14.23 -5.02
N ALA A 128 -11.08 -13.74 -5.99
CA ALA A 128 -10.71 -14.49 -7.22
C ALA A 128 -10.13 -15.88 -6.96
N ASP A 129 -9.22 -16.00 -5.99
CA ASP A 129 -8.51 -17.25 -5.69
C ASP A 129 -9.20 -18.09 -4.59
N ARG A 130 -10.42 -17.72 -4.20
CA ARG A 130 -11.18 -18.44 -3.16
C ARG A 130 -12.12 -19.45 -3.80
N GLU A 131 -12.11 -20.68 -3.29
CA GLU A 131 -12.93 -21.80 -3.77
C GLU A 131 -14.43 -21.45 -3.87
N HIS A 132 -14.93 -20.58 -2.99
CA HIS A 132 -16.31 -20.12 -2.95
C HIS A 132 -16.40 -18.58 -2.88
N GLY A 133 -15.63 -17.92 -3.74
CA GLY A 133 -15.55 -16.46 -3.82
C GLY A 133 -16.92 -15.77 -3.85
N ARG A 134 -17.07 -14.67 -3.12
CA ARG A 134 -18.31 -13.88 -3.04
C ARG A 134 -18.24 -12.66 -3.97
N TYR A 135 -19.22 -12.58 -4.85
CA TYR A 135 -19.38 -11.48 -5.82
C TYR A 135 -20.77 -10.86 -5.70
N PHE A 136 -21.04 -9.74 -6.38
CA PHE A 136 -22.33 -9.05 -6.30
C PHE A 136 -23.50 -10.00 -6.62
N GLU A 137 -23.36 -10.81 -7.67
CA GLU A 137 -24.32 -11.83 -8.11
C GLU A 137 -24.56 -12.95 -7.09
N THR A 138 -23.70 -13.10 -6.08
CA THR A 138 -23.87 -14.10 -5.01
C THR A 138 -24.80 -13.61 -3.88
N PHE A 139 -25.19 -12.34 -3.89
CA PHE A 139 -26.09 -11.74 -2.92
C PHE A 139 -27.40 -11.31 -3.57
N THR A 140 -28.46 -11.16 -2.77
CA THR A 140 -29.69 -10.55 -3.26
C THR A 140 -29.51 -9.05 -3.45
N HIS A 141 -30.09 -8.50 -4.51
CA HIS A 141 -30.02 -7.05 -4.80
C HIS A 141 -30.46 -6.19 -3.59
N GLY A 142 -31.55 -6.58 -2.91
CA GLY A 142 -32.04 -5.87 -1.72
C GLY A 142 -31.05 -5.87 -0.55
N TYR A 143 -30.28 -6.95 -0.36
CA TYR A 143 -29.28 -7.05 0.69
C TYR A 143 -28.07 -6.13 0.41
N ILE A 144 -27.53 -6.16 -0.82
CA ILE A 144 -26.42 -5.28 -1.22
C ILE A 144 -26.80 -3.81 -1.05
N GLN A 145 -27.95 -3.41 -1.57
CA GLN A 145 -28.44 -2.03 -1.48
C GLN A 145 -28.62 -1.58 -0.02
N GLN A 146 -28.95 -2.50 0.89
CA GLN A 146 -29.01 -2.21 2.32
C GLN A 146 -27.60 -2.03 2.93
N GLN A 147 -26.64 -2.88 2.58
CA GLN A 147 -25.26 -2.77 3.08
C GLN A 147 -24.56 -1.50 2.57
N MET A 148 -24.78 -1.13 1.31
CA MET A 148 -24.20 0.07 0.71
C MET A 148 -24.63 1.36 1.43
N LYS A 149 -25.81 1.42 2.06
CA LYS A 149 -26.23 2.56 2.90
C LYS A 149 -25.38 2.73 4.16
N GLY A 150 -24.69 1.68 4.59
CA GLY A 150 -23.83 1.67 5.77
C GLY A 150 -22.43 2.21 5.52
N ILE A 151 -22.09 2.55 4.28
CA ILE A 151 -20.73 2.97 3.87
C ILE A 151 -20.76 4.27 3.07
N VAL A 152 -19.60 4.92 2.99
CA VAL A 152 -19.33 6.05 2.12
C VAL A 152 -18.15 5.67 1.25
N GLY A 153 -18.42 5.57 -0.06
CA GLY A 153 -17.39 5.32 -1.06
C GLY A 153 -16.55 6.58 -1.32
N PHE A 154 -15.29 6.38 -1.68
CA PHE A 154 -14.45 7.44 -2.21
C PHE A 154 -13.62 6.95 -3.39
N GLU A 155 -13.23 7.90 -4.23
CA GLU A 155 -12.17 7.73 -5.22
C GLU A 155 -11.17 8.89 -5.10
N ILE A 156 -9.89 8.57 -5.23
CA ILE A 156 -8.78 9.52 -5.16
C ILE A 156 -8.05 9.50 -6.49
N GLU A 157 -8.02 10.63 -7.20
CA GLU A 157 -7.12 10.85 -8.34
C GLU A 157 -5.73 11.18 -7.79
N ILE A 158 -4.78 10.26 -7.97
CA ILE A 158 -3.42 10.41 -7.48
C ILE A 158 -2.65 11.39 -8.37
N THR A 159 -2.12 12.45 -7.75
CA THR A 159 -1.43 13.54 -8.43
C THR A 159 0.08 13.53 -8.16
N SER A 160 0.52 12.88 -7.08
CA SER A 160 1.93 12.76 -6.73
C SER A 160 2.19 11.48 -5.95
N ILE A 161 3.32 10.83 -6.23
CA ILE A 161 3.75 9.60 -5.56
C ILE A 161 5.19 9.80 -5.06
N GLU A 162 5.41 9.43 -3.81
CA GLU A 162 6.73 9.33 -3.21
C GLU A 162 6.95 7.89 -2.75
N ALA A 163 7.94 7.20 -3.33
CA ALA A 163 8.17 5.79 -3.08
C ALA A 163 9.62 5.49 -2.68
N SER A 164 9.78 4.79 -1.57
CA SER A 164 11.07 4.48 -0.96
C SER A 164 11.22 2.98 -0.76
N GLY A 165 12.31 2.42 -1.27
CA GLY A 165 12.77 1.07 -0.99
C GLY A 165 14.18 1.12 -0.40
N LYS A 166 14.28 1.13 0.93
CA LYS A 166 15.57 1.04 1.62
C LYS A 166 15.81 -0.43 1.95
N MET A 167 16.76 -1.04 1.27
CA MET A 167 16.99 -2.48 1.24
C MET A 167 18.50 -2.76 1.23
N SER A 168 19.22 -2.07 2.13
CA SER A 168 20.67 -2.18 2.31
C SER A 168 21.54 -2.01 1.04
N GLN A 169 21.06 -1.28 0.03
CA GLN A 169 21.78 -1.10 -1.25
C GLN A 169 23.11 -0.34 -1.12
N ASN A 170 23.34 0.33 0.01
CA ASN A 170 24.59 1.01 0.32
C ASN A 170 25.67 0.09 0.91
N ARG A 171 25.37 -1.19 1.13
CA ARG A 171 26.29 -2.17 1.68
C ARG A 171 27.14 -2.80 0.58
N ASN A 172 28.35 -3.23 0.95
CA ASN A 172 29.21 -4.00 0.06
C ASN A 172 28.57 -5.37 -0.25
N ASP A 173 29.10 -6.06 -1.26
CA ASP A 173 28.50 -7.32 -1.75
C ASP A 173 28.51 -8.44 -0.72
N ARG A 174 29.48 -8.47 0.20
CA ARG A 174 29.60 -9.49 1.22
C ARG A 174 28.56 -9.29 2.33
N ASP A 175 28.46 -8.07 2.86
CA ASP A 175 27.43 -7.69 3.83
C ASP A 175 26.03 -7.86 3.24
N TYR A 176 25.80 -7.44 1.99
CA TYR A 176 24.51 -7.61 1.32
C TYR A 176 24.10 -9.07 1.23
N LYS A 177 25.02 -9.96 0.84
CA LYS A 177 24.77 -11.42 0.81
C LYS A 177 24.53 -12.00 2.19
N ALA A 178 25.29 -11.56 3.19
CA ALA A 178 25.12 -12.00 4.58
C ALA A 178 23.74 -11.62 5.12
N ILE A 179 23.29 -10.38 4.90
CA ILE A 179 21.95 -9.92 5.28
C ILE A 179 20.88 -10.80 4.65
N VAL A 180 20.93 -11.01 3.32
CA VAL A 180 19.94 -11.87 2.63
C VAL A 180 19.96 -13.29 3.20
N ALA A 181 21.13 -13.88 3.43
CA ALA A 181 21.26 -15.23 3.95
C ALA A 181 20.75 -15.37 5.40
N GLU A 182 20.91 -14.35 6.25
CA GLU A 182 20.36 -14.38 7.62
C GLU A 182 18.84 -14.23 7.62
N LEU A 183 18.30 -13.29 6.83
CA LEU A 183 16.85 -13.09 6.71
C LEU A 183 16.13 -14.34 6.17
N GLU A 184 16.76 -15.11 5.29
CA GLU A 184 16.19 -16.34 4.73
C GLU A 184 16.11 -17.52 5.70
N LYS A 185 16.84 -17.45 6.82
CA LYS A 185 16.75 -18.45 7.90
C LYS A 185 15.59 -18.17 8.85
N SER A 186 14.96 -16.99 8.71
CA SER A 186 13.90 -16.56 9.60
C SER A 186 12.59 -17.31 9.36
N ASN A 187 11.80 -17.43 10.43
CA ASN A 187 10.40 -17.85 10.32
C ASN A 187 9.44 -16.65 10.22
N GLU A 188 9.96 -15.42 10.24
CA GLU A 188 9.17 -14.20 10.15
C GLU A 188 8.91 -13.84 8.68
N GLU A 189 7.63 -13.74 8.30
CA GLU A 189 7.23 -13.50 6.91
C GLU A 189 7.79 -12.17 6.36
N GLY A 190 7.88 -11.14 7.20
CA GLY A 190 8.45 -9.84 6.83
C GLY A 190 9.91 -9.94 6.41
N GLU A 191 10.71 -10.73 7.14
CA GLU A 191 12.13 -10.96 6.84
C GLU A 191 12.32 -11.72 5.53
N LEU A 192 11.53 -12.77 5.31
CA LEU A 192 11.54 -13.55 4.07
C LEU A 192 11.15 -12.71 2.85
N LYS A 193 10.14 -11.84 3.00
CA LYS A 193 9.72 -10.92 1.94
C LYS A 193 10.79 -9.86 1.63
N VAL A 194 11.45 -9.31 2.64
CA VAL A 194 12.59 -8.39 2.47
C VAL A 194 13.73 -9.10 1.75
N ALA A 195 14.11 -10.30 2.17
CA ALA A 195 15.17 -11.08 1.52
C ALA A 195 14.86 -11.36 0.04
N LYS A 196 13.62 -11.78 -0.25
CA LYS A 196 13.15 -12.01 -1.63
C LYS A 196 13.28 -10.75 -2.48
N TRP A 197 12.87 -9.59 -1.95
CA TRP A 197 13.01 -8.32 -2.65
C TRP A 197 14.49 -7.97 -2.89
N MET A 198 15.34 -8.08 -1.86
CA MET A 198 16.77 -7.82 -1.94
C MET A 198 17.45 -8.70 -3.00
N ARG A 199 17.13 -10.00 -3.05
CA ARG A 199 17.65 -10.91 -4.07
C ARG A 199 17.18 -10.53 -5.47
N GLY A 200 15.90 -10.19 -5.63
CA GLY A 200 15.33 -9.73 -6.90
C GLY A 200 15.97 -8.44 -7.43
N ARG A 201 16.44 -7.54 -6.54
CA ARG A 201 17.10 -6.29 -6.95
C ARG A 201 18.55 -6.48 -7.39
N ARG A 202 19.24 -7.51 -6.89
CA ARG A 202 20.64 -7.83 -7.22
C ARG A 202 20.84 -9.32 -7.51
N PRO A 203 20.15 -9.88 -8.53
CA PRO A 203 20.18 -11.32 -8.78
C PRO A 203 21.58 -11.85 -9.10
N GLN A 204 22.45 -11.03 -9.70
CA GLN A 204 23.83 -11.37 -10.06
C GLN A 204 24.76 -11.67 -8.87
N LEU A 205 24.34 -11.39 -7.62
CA LEU A 205 25.14 -11.70 -6.44
C LEU A 205 24.94 -13.13 -5.92
N PHE A 206 23.95 -13.86 -6.43
CA PHE A 206 23.50 -15.17 -5.97
C PHE A 206 23.46 -16.17 -7.13
#